data_AF-A0A7V1V216-F1
#
_entry.id   AF-A0A7V1V216-F1
#
_cell.length_a   1.000
_cell.length_b   1.000
_cell.length_c   1.000
_cell.angle_alpha   90.00
_cell.angle_beta   90.00
_cell.angle_gamma   90.00
#
_symmetry.space_group_name_H-M   'P 1'
#
loop_
_entity.id
_entity.type
_entity.pdbx_description
1 polymer ?
#
loop_
_entity_poly.entity_id
_entity_poly.type
_entity_poly.pdbx_seq_one_letter_code
_entity_poly.pdbx_strand_id
1 'polypeptide(L)'
;MHPLTVLVGIGLWLIYMGKGFLITVLVALAIGAVATIVYAAATSRSGQPSPRHRESQAPTRALSSLPLQQSFSPVLSERAMAALRGIDLPRSGLIIRPEPLARILDGRKVWEMRSDGNAKLGCIALIEKGGKRILGVAEICEVRGPLSEKAMRETVAMHGIEPERLLDPAVAKLRYAWVLANVRRLTSPVPFRPRSGPVRFVTLNEQEVGAIRDRLP
;
A
#
# COMPACT_ATOMS: atom_id res chain seq x y z
N MET A 1 -15.43 -41.97 -26.86
CA MET A 1 -15.40 -41.21 -25.59
C MET A 1 -16.60 -40.29 -25.58
N HIS A 2 -17.54 -40.47 -24.63
CA HIS A 2 -18.84 -39.81 -24.65
C HIS A 2 -18.74 -38.34 -24.21
N PRO A 3 -19.41 -37.39 -24.89
CA PRO A 3 -19.35 -35.96 -24.58
C PRO A 3 -19.91 -35.59 -23.19
N LEU A 4 -20.64 -36.50 -22.55
CA LEU A 4 -21.19 -36.32 -21.20
C LEU A 4 -20.13 -36.45 -20.08
N THR A 5 -18.98 -37.07 -20.34
CA THR A 5 -17.91 -37.22 -19.32
C THR A 5 -17.08 -35.93 -19.15
N VAL A 6 -17.04 -35.06 -20.16
CA VAL A 6 -16.26 -33.80 -20.14
C VAL A 6 -16.97 -32.71 -19.32
N LEU A 7 -18.31 -32.69 -19.34
CA LEU A 7 -19.11 -31.67 -18.63
C LEU A 7 -19.15 -31.88 -17.10
N VAL A 8 -19.13 -33.13 -16.63
CA VAL A 8 -19.08 -33.42 -15.17
C VAL A 8 -17.72 -33.06 -14.57
N GLY A 9 -16.63 -33.16 -15.36
CA GLY A 9 -15.28 -32.78 -14.92
C GLY A 9 -15.11 -31.27 -14.67
N ILE A 10 -15.74 -30.43 -15.49
CA ILE A 10 -15.65 -28.95 -15.37
C ILE A 10 -16.47 -28.45 -14.18
N GLY A 11 -17.64 -29.06 -13.93
CA GLY A 11 -18.50 -28.71 -12.79
C GLY A 11 -17.84 -29.00 -11.44
N LEU A 12 -17.12 -30.12 -11.31
CA LEU A 12 -16.43 -30.47 -10.07
C LEU A 12 -15.15 -29.63 -9.85
N TRP A 13 -14.51 -29.16 -10.92
CA TRP A 13 -13.32 -28.30 -10.87
C TRP A 13 -13.63 -26.89 -10.35
N LEU A 14 -14.81 -26.34 -10.68
CA LEU A 14 -15.27 -25.03 -10.20
C LEU A 14 -15.70 -25.04 -8.72
N ILE A 15 -16.07 -26.20 -8.17
CA ILE A 15 -16.42 -26.33 -6.74
C ILE A 15 -15.16 -26.36 -5.86
N TYR A 16 -14.02 -26.83 -6.39
CA TYR A 16 -12.76 -26.97 -5.65
C TYR A 16 -11.91 -25.67 -5.61
N MET A 17 -12.13 -24.76 -6.56
CA MET A 17 -11.48 -23.44 -6.61
C MET A 17 -12.35 -22.44 -5.82
N GLY A 18 -12.13 -22.35 -4.51
CA GLY A 18 -12.90 -21.46 -3.63
C GLY A 18 -13.01 -20.01 -4.15
N LYS A 19 -13.99 -19.25 -3.63
CA LYS A 19 -14.39 -17.88 -4.04
C LYS A 19 -13.24 -16.91 -4.39
N GLY A 20 -12.04 -17.11 -3.85
CA GLY A 20 -10.84 -16.32 -4.19
C GLY A 20 -10.32 -16.47 -5.63
N PHE A 21 -10.54 -17.61 -6.30
CA PHE A 21 -10.06 -17.79 -7.68
C PHE A 21 -10.89 -16.99 -8.68
N LEU A 22 -12.22 -16.95 -8.52
CA LEU A 22 -13.11 -16.13 -9.35
C LEU A 22 -12.80 -14.63 -9.19
N ILE A 23 -12.49 -14.18 -7.97
CA ILE A 23 -12.07 -12.80 -7.70
C ILE A 23 -10.74 -12.50 -8.41
N THR A 24 -9.78 -13.43 -8.41
CA THR A 24 -8.47 -13.24 -9.06
C THR A 24 -8.61 -13.09 -10.58
N VAL A 25 -9.46 -13.91 -11.22
CA VAL A 25 -9.73 -13.83 -12.67
C VAL A 25 -10.45 -12.51 -13.01
N LEU A 26 -11.42 -12.08 -12.21
CA LEU A 26 -12.12 -10.82 -12.44
C LEU A 26 -11.22 -9.59 -12.25
N VAL A 27 -10.32 -9.60 -11.26
CA VAL A 27 -9.32 -8.53 -11.06
C VAL A 27 -8.33 -8.47 -12.22
N ALA A 28 -7.86 -9.61 -12.72
CA ALA A 28 -6.94 -9.65 -13.87
C ALA A 28 -7.59 -9.09 -15.15
N LEU A 29 -8.87 -9.40 -15.41
CA LEU A 29 -9.62 -8.86 -16.54
C LEU A 29 -9.89 -7.35 -16.40
N ALA A 30 -10.17 -6.87 -15.19
CA ALA A 30 -10.35 -5.43 -14.93
C ALA A 30 -9.06 -4.63 -15.15
N ILE A 31 -7.90 -5.15 -14.71
CA ILE A 31 -6.59 -4.52 -14.95
C ILE A 31 -6.28 -4.45 -16.44
N GLY A 32 -6.56 -5.52 -17.21
CA GLY A 32 -6.36 -5.53 -18.66
C GLY A 32 -7.22 -4.51 -19.40
N ALA A 33 -8.48 -4.33 -18.98
CA ALA A 33 -9.39 -3.34 -19.57
C ALA A 33 -8.93 -1.90 -19.31
N VAL A 34 -8.47 -1.59 -18.09
CA VAL A 34 -7.94 -0.26 -17.74
C VAL A 34 -6.66 0.06 -18.53
N ALA A 35 -5.74 -0.91 -18.66
CA ALA A 35 -4.52 -0.72 -19.44
C ALA A 35 -4.81 -0.40 -20.92
N THR A 36 -5.84 -1.03 -21.49
CA THR A 36 -6.26 -0.81 -22.89
C THR A 36 -6.86 0.59 -23.09
N ILE A 37 -7.70 1.05 -22.16
CA ILE A 37 -8.30 2.40 -22.20
C ILE A 37 -7.23 3.49 -22.07
N VAL A 38 -6.26 3.31 -21.17
CA VAL A 38 -5.15 4.27 -20.99
C VAL A 38 -4.26 4.32 -22.24
N TYR A 39 -3.98 3.18 -22.86
CA TYR A 39 -3.20 3.13 -24.10
C TYR A 39 -3.92 3.79 -25.29
N ALA A 40 -5.23 3.59 -25.41
CA ALA A 40 -6.06 4.25 -26.42
C ALA A 40 -6.19 5.77 -26.19
N ALA A 41 -6.20 6.23 -24.93
CA ALA A 41 -6.24 7.66 -24.61
C ALA A 41 -4.90 8.38 -24.84
N ALA A 42 -3.77 7.66 -24.70
CA ALA A 42 -2.44 8.22 -24.92
C ALA A 42 -2.11 8.46 -26.40
N THR A 43 -2.76 7.75 -27.32
CA THR A 43 -2.51 7.84 -28.77
C THR A 43 -3.38 8.89 -29.48
N SER A 44 -4.38 9.50 -28.82
CA SER A 44 -5.26 10.50 -29.45
C SER A 44 -4.78 11.97 -29.35
N ARG A 45 -3.70 12.24 -28.62
CA ARG A 45 -3.11 13.60 -28.51
C ARG A 45 -1.85 13.76 -29.36
N SER A 46 -1.97 13.67 -30.66
CA SER A 46 -1.03 14.35 -31.57
C SER A 46 -1.79 14.84 -32.80
N GLY A 47 -1.96 16.16 -32.90
CA GLY A 47 -2.66 16.79 -34.02
C GLY A 47 -3.36 18.09 -33.62
N GLN A 48 -2.60 19.17 -33.49
CA GLN A 48 -3.13 20.54 -33.61
C GLN A 48 -2.85 21.03 -35.04
N PRO A 49 -3.76 21.83 -35.63
CA PRO A 49 -3.39 23.23 -35.84
C PRO A 49 -4.52 24.23 -35.52
N SER A 50 -4.12 25.48 -35.29
CA SER A 50 -4.93 26.69 -35.08
C SER A 50 -4.74 27.65 -36.28
N PRO A 51 -5.40 28.83 -36.38
CA PRO A 51 -6.81 29.20 -36.10
C PRO A 51 -7.46 29.94 -37.30
N ARG A 52 -8.78 30.15 -37.30
CA ARG A 52 -9.40 31.29 -38.02
C ARG A 52 -10.70 31.76 -37.38
N HIS A 53 -10.82 33.09 -37.34
CA HIS A 53 -11.91 33.94 -36.88
C HIS A 53 -13.34 33.46 -37.20
N ARG A 54 -14.24 33.57 -36.21
CA ARG A 54 -15.44 34.41 -36.36
C ARG A 54 -16.06 34.79 -35.02
N GLU A 55 -16.25 36.09 -34.90
CA GLU A 55 -17.00 36.87 -33.94
C GLU A 55 -18.50 36.50 -33.95
N SER A 56 -19.15 36.54 -32.79
CA SER A 56 -20.42 37.25 -32.54
C SER A 56 -21.35 36.56 -31.51
N GLN A 57 -21.71 37.36 -30.50
CA GLN A 57 -22.98 37.40 -29.76
C GLN A 57 -23.25 36.40 -28.60
N ALA A 58 -23.21 36.99 -27.40
CA ALA A 58 -23.99 36.58 -26.23
C ALA A 58 -25.49 36.83 -26.44
N PRO A 59 -26.35 36.19 -25.63
CA PRO A 59 -27.13 37.04 -24.74
C PRO A 59 -27.15 36.55 -23.29
N THR A 60 -26.91 37.52 -22.42
CA THR A 60 -27.29 37.62 -21.02
C THR A 60 -28.68 37.01 -20.76
N ARG A 61 -28.75 35.99 -19.90
CA ARG A 61 -29.97 35.69 -19.14
C ARG A 61 -29.62 35.16 -17.75
N ALA A 62 -30.17 35.86 -16.77
CA ALA A 62 -30.04 35.64 -15.34
C ALA A 62 -30.40 34.20 -14.94
N LEU A 63 -29.53 33.59 -14.13
CA LEU A 63 -29.88 32.50 -13.22
C LEU A 63 -29.53 32.96 -11.79
N SER A 64 -30.26 33.98 -11.36
CA SER A 64 -30.38 34.39 -9.96
C SER A 64 -31.43 33.50 -9.29
N SER A 65 -31.01 32.35 -8.74
CA SER A 65 -31.69 31.67 -7.63
C SER A 65 -30.97 30.37 -7.29
N LEU A 66 -29.93 30.45 -6.45
CA LEU A 66 -29.53 29.35 -5.60
C LEU A 66 -29.60 29.83 -4.14
N PRO A 67 -30.22 29.06 -3.24
CA PRO A 67 -30.50 29.48 -1.88
C PRO A 67 -29.22 29.70 -1.07
N LEU A 68 -29.31 30.71 -0.21
CA LEU A 68 -28.35 31.13 0.81
C LEU A 68 -27.70 29.96 1.56
N GLN A 69 -26.37 30.04 1.62
CA GLN A 69 -25.56 29.75 2.79
C GLN A 69 -25.84 28.41 3.48
N GLN A 70 -25.22 27.35 2.97
CA GLN A 70 -24.59 26.41 3.89
C GLN A 70 -23.22 26.99 4.24
N SER A 71 -23.14 27.58 5.42
CA SER A 71 -21.89 27.90 6.10
C SER A 71 -21.06 26.63 6.26
N PHE A 72 -20.23 26.33 5.27
CA PHE A 72 -19.16 25.36 5.44
C PHE A 72 -18.14 26.00 6.39
N SER A 73 -18.16 25.56 7.66
CA SER A 73 -17.17 25.93 8.67
C SER A 73 -15.75 25.85 8.09
N PRO A 74 -14.87 26.84 8.31
CA PRO A 74 -13.52 26.86 7.72
C PRO A 74 -12.55 25.86 8.37
N VAL A 75 -13.03 24.99 9.26
CA VAL A 75 -12.24 23.91 9.86
C VAL A 75 -12.64 22.62 9.17
N LEU A 76 -11.99 22.34 8.03
CA LEU A 76 -11.97 20.98 7.48
C LEU A 76 -11.63 20.02 8.61
N SER A 77 -12.48 19.01 8.83
CA SER A 77 -12.24 18.05 9.91
C SER A 77 -10.83 17.48 9.79
N GLU A 78 -10.19 17.16 10.91
CA GLU A 78 -8.84 16.62 10.92
C GLU A 78 -8.69 15.35 10.05
N ARG A 79 -9.78 14.58 9.92
CA ARG A 79 -9.89 13.43 9.00
C ARG A 79 -9.90 13.86 7.54
N ALA A 80 -10.59 14.96 7.21
CA ALA A 80 -10.55 15.56 5.89
C ALA A 80 -9.17 16.15 5.59
N MET A 81 -8.49 16.78 6.56
CA MET A 81 -7.12 17.30 6.39
C MET A 81 -6.09 16.19 6.19
N ALA A 82 -6.19 15.07 6.92
CA ALA A 82 -5.35 13.89 6.72
C ALA A 82 -5.59 13.24 5.35
N ALA A 83 -6.86 13.13 4.94
CA ALA A 83 -7.23 12.65 3.60
C ALA A 83 -6.76 13.60 2.49
N LEU A 84 -6.86 14.92 2.69
CA LEU A 84 -6.41 15.95 1.74
C LEU A 84 -4.89 16.03 1.61
N ARG A 85 -4.13 15.59 2.63
CA ARG A 85 -2.67 15.45 2.57
C ARG A 85 -2.21 14.16 1.88
N GLY A 86 -3.13 13.25 1.55
CA GLY A 86 -2.80 11.95 0.94
C GLY A 86 -2.00 11.03 1.88
N ILE A 87 -2.13 11.22 3.19
CA ILE A 87 -1.40 10.42 4.19
C ILE A 87 -2.43 9.61 4.97
N ASP A 88 -2.57 8.34 4.63
CA ASP A 88 -3.22 7.39 5.53
C ASP A 88 -2.38 7.31 6.81
N LEU A 89 -2.96 7.74 7.94
CA LEU A 89 -2.29 7.63 9.24
C LEU A 89 -2.35 6.18 9.71
N PRO A 90 -1.25 5.63 10.24
CA PRO A 90 -1.22 4.24 10.65
C PRO A 90 -2.13 4.00 11.84
N ARG A 91 -2.94 2.94 11.78
CA ARG A 91 -3.73 2.44 12.93
C ARG A 91 -3.03 1.29 13.66
N SER A 92 -1.98 0.75 13.04
CA SER A 92 -1.16 -0.32 13.61
C SER A 92 0.33 -0.05 13.40
N GLY A 93 1.17 -0.68 14.20
CA GLY A 93 2.62 -0.61 14.10
C GLY A 93 3.26 -1.98 13.98
N LEU A 94 4.36 -2.03 13.24
CA LEU A 94 5.20 -3.21 13.08
C LEU A 94 6.47 -3.05 13.93
N ILE A 95 6.74 -4.02 14.79
CA ILE A 95 7.97 -4.08 15.57
C ILE A 95 9.08 -4.70 14.70
N ILE A 96 10.15 -3.94 14.48
CA ILE A 96 11.27 -4.29 13.60
C ILE A 96 12.58 -4.21 14.41
N ARG A 97 13.53 -5.09 14.10
CA ARG A 97 14.87 -5.05 14.73
C ARG A 97 15.60 -3.74 14.37
N PRO A 98 16.50 -3.22 15.24
CA PRO A 98 17.15 -1.94 15.01
C PRO A 98 17.90 -1.82 13.67
N GLU A 99 18.76 -2.79 13.32
CA GLU A 99 19.55 -2.71 12.07
C GLU A 99 18.69 -2.72 10.80
N PRO A 100 17.72 -3.64 10.62
CA PRO A 100 16.82 -3.60 9.47
C PRO A 100 15.99 -2.32 9.41
N LEU A 101 15.52 -1.84 10.57
CA LEU A 101 14.72 -0.62 10.67
C LEU A 101 15.51 0.61 10.22
N ALA A 102 16.77 0.74 10.66
CA ALA A 102 17.63 1.82 10.23
C ALA A 102 17.80 1.83 8.70
N ARG A 103 18.05 0.67 8.09
CA ARG A 103 18.19 0.55 6.63
C ARG A 103 16.89 0.90 5.89
N ILE A 104 15.73 0.54 6.43
CA ILE A 104 14.43 0.92 5.87
C ILE A 104 14.28 2.45 5.89
N LEU A 105 14.52 3.07 7.05
CA LEU A 105 14.36 4.52 7.23
C LEU A 105 15.39 5.35 6.44
N ASP A 106 16.53 4.76 6.09
CA ASP A 106 17.55 5.37 5.22
C ASP A 106 17.29 5.09 3.72
N GLY A 107 16.21 4.39 3.37
CA GLY A 107 15.90 4.01 1.98
C GLY A 107 16.82 2.94 1.39
N ARG A 108 17.63 2.27 2.21
CA ARG A 108 18.60 1.22 1.79
C ARG A 108 18.00 -0.19 1.79
N LYS A 109 16.73 -0.34 2.19
CA LYS A 109 16.01 -1.62 2.28
C LYS A 109 14.53 -1.37 2.09
N VAL A 110 13.92 -2.11 1.16
CA VAL A 110 12.50 -1.96 0.82
C VAL A 110 11.67 -3.19 1.22
N TRP A 111 12.29 -4.32 1.56
CA TRP A 111 11.57 -5.53 1.97
C TRP A 111 11.81 -5.83 3.45
N GLU A 112 10.76 -5.98 4.25
CA GLU A 112 10.85 -6.56 5.58
C GLU A 112 10.64 -8.08 5.51
N MET A 113 11.65 -8.86 5.90
CA MET A 113 11.62 -10.32 5.78
C MET A 113 10.99 -10.98 7.00
N ARG A 114 10.02 -11.87 6.77
CA ARG A 114 9.25 -12.58 7.80
C ARG A 114 9.15 -14.07 7.50
N SER A 115 8.83 -14.85 8.53
CA SER A 115 8.61 -16.31 8.40
C SER A 115 7.20 -16.67 7.91
N ASP A 116 6.27 -15.70 7.92
CA ASP A 116 4.90 -15.89 7.47
C ASP A 116 4.46 -14.74 6.53
N GLY A 117 3.56 -15.06 5.60
CA GLY A 117 2.98 -14.12 4.64
C GLY A 117 1.75 -13.37 5.16
N ASN A 118 1.35 -13.57 6.41
CA ASN A 118 0.12 -13.00 6.97
C ASN A 118 0.34 -11.54 7.40
N ALA A 119 0.60 -10.67 6.44
CA ALA A 119 0.72 -9.23 6.62
C ALA A 119 -0.65 -8.55 6.54
N LYS A 120 -0.76 -7.37 7.17
CA LYS A 120 -1.84 -6.42 6.90
C LYS A 120 -1.31 -5.40 5.91
N LEU A 121 -1.94 -5.27 4.75
CA LEU A 121 -1.61 -4.22 3.78
C LEU A 121 -2.03 -2.85 4.31
N GLY A 122 -1.38 -1.80 3.81
CA GLY A 122 -1.66 -0.40 4.14
C GLY A 122 -0.65 0.22 5.09
N CYS A 123 -0.97 1.41 5.59
CA CYS A 123 -0.04 2.23 6.38
C CYS A 123 0.19 1.68 7.79
N ILE A 124 1.47 1.60 8.16
CA ILE A 124 1.97 1.08 9.42
C ILE A 124 2.98 2.04 10.06
N ALA A 125 2.99 2.08 11.39
CA ALA A 125 4.07 2.70 12.13
C ALA A 125 5.28 1.75 12.21
N LEU A 126 6.49 2.30 12.10
CA LEU A 126 7.75 1.56 12.21
C LEU A 126 8.30 1.70 13.64
N ILE A 127 8.19 0.61 14.41
CA ILE A 127 8.54 0.57 15.83
C ILE A 127 9.88 -0.15 16.03
N GLU A 128 10.79 0.49 16.74
CA GLU A 128 12.06 -0.13 17.08
C GLU A 128 11.90 -1.16 18.21
N LYS A 129 12.31 -2.41 17.95
CA LYS A 129 12.33 -3.48 18.95
C LYS A 129 13.29 -3.12 20.09
N GLY A 130 12.78 -3.15 21.31
CA GLY A 130 13.56 -2.89 22.54
C GLY A 130 13.66 -1.41 22.90
N GLY A 131 13.69 -0.49 21.92
CA GLY A 131 13.82 0.95 22.17
C GLY A 131 12.51 1.69 22.49
N LYS A 132 11.35 1.02 22.37
CA LYS A 132 10.04 1.57 22.78
C LYS A 132 9.72 2.92 22.12
N ARG A 133 10.07 3.06 20.84
CA ARG A 133 9.87 4.29 20.06
C ARG A 133 9.43 3.98 18.63
N ILE A 134 8.54 4.81 18.10
CA ILE A 134 8.16 4.86 16.69
C ILE A 134 9.09 5.86 16.00
N LEU A 135 9.69 5.44 14.89
CA LEU A 135 10.72 6.23 14.19
C LEU A 135 10.27 6.67 12.79
N GLY A 136 9.18 6.10 12.27
CA GLY A 136 8.71 6.36 10.92
C GLY A 136 7.36 5.73 10.66
N VAL A 137 6.90 5.93 9.44
CA VAL A 137 5.75 5.24 8.84
C VAL A 137 6.16 4.64 7.51
N ALA A 138 5.46 3.60 7.09
CA ALA A 138 5.56 3.03 5.75
C ALA A 138 4.24 2.38 5.37
N GLU A 139 4.09 2.05 4.09
CA GLU A 139 2.98 1.25 3.59
C GLU A 139 3.48 -0.16 3.28
N ILE A 140 2.76 -1.20 3.75
CA ILE A 140 2.93 -2.55 3.21
C ILE A 140 2.04 -2.64 1.97
N CYS A 141 2.64 -2.58 0.78
CA CYS A 141 1.89 -2.58 -0.49
C CYS A 141 1.76 -3.97 -1.11
N GLU A 142 2.64 -4.91 -0.77
CA GLU A 142 2.65 -6.25 -1.34
C GLU A 142 3.26 -7.26 -0.36
N VAL A 143 2.81 -8.51 -0.43
CA VAL A 143 3.46 -9.66 0.22
C VAL A 143 3.94 -10.61 -0.86
N ARG A 144 5.24 -10.91 -0.87
CA ARG A 144 5.84 -11.90 -1.76
C ARG A 144 6.30 -13.12 -0.99
N GLY A 145 6.12 -14.29 -1.58
CA GLY A 145 6.70 -15.53 -1.09
C GLY A 145 5.69 -16.67 -0.91
N PRO A 146 6.14 -17.82 -0.39
CA PRO A 146 7.49 -18.05 0.11
C PRO A 146 8.53 -17.99 -1.03
N LEU A 147 9.63 -17.25 -0.82
CA LEU A 147 10.70 -17.10 -1.78
C LEU A 147 11.56 -18.36 -1.81
N SER A 148 11.96 -18.80 -3.00
CA SER A 148 12.97 -19.84 -3.15
C SER A 148 14.35 -19.31 -2.72
N GLU A 149 15.29 -20.22 -2.49
CA GLU A 149 16.68 -19.83 -2.20
C GLU A 149 17.30 -19.02 -3.35
N LYS A 150 16.99 -19.39 -4.59
CA LYS A 150 17.38 -18.62 -5.78
C LYS A 150 16.82 -17.20 -5.73
N ALA A 151 15.52 -17.04 -5.46
CA ALA A 151 14.89 -15.72 -5.35
C ALA A 151 15.48 -14.89 -4.20
N MET A 152 15.82 -15.51 -3.07
CA MET A 152 16.53 -14.84 -1.97
C MET A 152 17.90 -14.31 -2.40
N ARG A 153 18.65 -15.04 -3.24
CA ARG A 153 19.94 -14.55 -3.77
C ARG A 153 19.76 -13.43 -4.79
N GLU A 154 18.76 -13.54 -5.66
CA GLU A 154 18.50 -12.55 -6.72
C GLU A 154 17.95 -11.23 -6.17
N THR A 155 17.39 -11.23 -4.96
CA THR A 155 16.72 -10.06 -4.36
C THR A 155 17.47 -9.48 -3.15
N VAL A 156 18.77 -9.78 -3.01
CA VAL A 156 19.63 -9.26 -1.94
C VAL A 156 19.58 -7.73 -1.87
N ALA A 157 19.53 -7.03 -3.00
CA ALA A 157 19.42 -5.57 -3.02
C ALA A 157 18.13 -5.04 -2.34
N MET A 158 17.05 -5.83 -2.33
CA MET A 158 15.76 -5.41 -1.76
C MET A 158 15.68 -5.61 -0.25
N HIS A 159 16.22 -6.74 0.24
CA HIS A 159 16.14 -7.13 1.65
C HIS A 159 17.46 -6.99 2.43
N GLY A 160 18.60 -6.80 1.78
CA GLY A 160 19.89 -6.54 2.41
C GLY A 160 20.43 -7.67 3.31
N ILE A 161 20.07 -8.93 3.02
CA ILE A 161 20.60 -10.09 3.73
C ILE A 161 21.70 -10.68 2.86
N GLU A 162 22.93 -10.67 3.37
CA GLU A 162 24.08 -11.16 2.62
C GLU A 162 23.95 -12.66 2.28
N PRO A 163 24.40 -13.11 1.10
CA PRO A 163 24.30 -14.50 0.66
C PRO A 163 24.83 -15.53 1.66
N GLU A 164 25.91 -15.20 2.36
CA GLU A 164 26.57 -16.07 3.36
C GLU A 164 25.66 -16.32 4.57
N ARG A 165 24.73 -15.39 4.84
CA ARG A 165 23.78 -15.50 5.96
C ARG A 165 22.51 -16.25 5.61
N LEU A 166 22.29 -16.61 4.34
CA LEU A 166 21.04 -17.26 3.91
C LEU A 166 20.84 -18.66 4.52
N LEU A 167 21.93 -19.31 4.93
CA LEU A 167 21.94 -20.62 5.58
C LEU A 167 21.84 -20.54 7.11
N ASP A 168 21.99 -19.36 7.72
CA ASP A 168 21.80 -19.18 9.17
C ASP A 168 20.36 -19.61 9.54
N PRO A 169 20.14 -20.54 10.49
CA PRO A 169 18.81 -20.99 10.88
C PRO A 169 17.83 -19.85 11.24
N ALA A 170 18.34 -18.74 11.79
CA ALA A 170 17.52 -17.57 12.11
C ALA A 170 17.01 -16.83 10.86
N VAL A 171 17.73 -16.93 9.75
CA VAL A 171 17.45 -16.31 8.45
C VAL A 171 16.76 -17.28 7.50
N ALA A 172 17.11 -18.57 7.53
CA ALA A 172 16.60 -19.59 6.64
C ALA A 172 15.08 -19.76 6.72
N LYS A 173 14.48 -19.45 7.86
CA LYS A 173 13.01 -19.41 8.03
C LYS A 173 12.33 -18.18 7.45
N LEU A 174 13.08 -17.11 7.13
CA LEU A 174 12.54 -15.87 6.60
C LEU A 174 12.38 -16.02 5.08
N ARG A 175 11.14 -16.26 4.64
CA ARG A 175 10.81 -16.56 3.25
C ARG A 175 9.71 -15.70 2.68
N TYR A 176 9.07 -14.86 3.49
CA TYR A 176 8.09 -13.90 3.00
C TYR A 176 8.66 -12.49 3.07
N ALA A 177 8.57 -11.76 1.97
CA ALA A 177 8.93 -10.36 1.89
C ALA A 177 7.67 -9.50 1.99
N TRP A 178 7.61 -8.65 3.01
CA TRP A 178 6.61 -7.60 3.10
C TRP A 178 7.22 -6.35 2.44
N VAL A 179 6.72 -6.01 1.26
CA VAL A 179 7.24 -4.93 0.43
C VAL A 179 6.75 -3.61 1.00
N LEU A 180 7.70 -2.73 1.31
CA LEU A 180 7.46 -1.42 1.90
C LEU A 180 7.55 -0.33 0.83
N ALA A 181 6.56 0.55 0.83
CA ALA A 181 6.52 1.76 0.03
C ALA A 181 6.28 2.99 0.93
N ASN A 182 6.44 4.19 0.37
CA ASN A 182 6.09 5.45 1.04
C ASN A 182 6.73 5.61 2.43
N VAL A 183 7.96 5.12 2.59
CA VAL A 183 8.68 5.17 3.86
C VAL A 183 9.00 6.62 4.21
N ARG A 184 8.57 7.06 5.39
CA ARG A 184 8.83 8.41 5.90
C ARG A 184 9.35 8.35 7.32
N ARG A 185 10.55 8.86 7.52
CA ARG A 185 11.15 9.04 8.85
C ARG A 185 10.46 10.21 9.55
N LEU A 186 10.14 10.04 10.84
CA LEU A 186 9.61 11.13 11.65
C LEU A 186 10.70 12.15 11.96
N THR A 187 10.33 13.42 12.06
CA THR A 187 11.24 14.52 12.46
C THR A 187 11.80 14.33 13.87
N SER A 188 11.06 13.64 14.74
CA SER A 188 11.55 13.17 16.04
C SER A 188 10.87 11.84 16.43
N PRO A 189 11.50 11.00 17.29
CA PRO A 189 10.87 9.78 17.77
C PRO A 189 9.58 10.01 18.55
N VAL A 190 8.58 9.15 18.38
CA VAL A 190 7.37 9.12 19.22
C VAL A 190 7.51 8.00 20.26
N PRO A 191 7.35 8.27 21.56
CA PRO A 191 7.34 7.22 22.58
C PRO A 191 6.24 6.19 22.32
N PHE A 192 6.58 4.91 22.42
CA PHE A 192 5.67 3.80 22.23
C PHE A 192 5.65 2.91 23.47
N ARG A 193 4.47 2.61 24.00
CA ARG A 193 4.33 1.69 25.14
C ARG A 193 3.85 0.34 24.64
N PRO A 194 4.68 -0.73 24.73
CA PRO A 194 4.25 -2.07 24.40
C PRO A 194 3.05 -2.45 25.26
N ARG A 195 2.01 -2.96 24.59
CA ARG A 195 0.86 -3.59 25.25
C ARG A 195 1.15 -5.09 25.35
N SER A 196 0.74 -5.72 26.46
CA SER A 196 1.02 -7.13 26.71
C SER A 196 0.39 -8.05 25.64
N GLY A 197 1.14 -9.05 25.21
CA GLY A 197 0.67 -10.10 24.28
C GLY A 197 1.62 -10.35 23.11
N PRO A 198 1.62 -11.55 22.52
CA PRO A 198 2.39 -11.84 21.32
C PRO A 198 1.70 -11.20 20.11
N VAL A 199 2.14 -10.01 19.72
CA VAL A 199 1.50 -9.30 18.61
C VAL A 199 2.49 -9.03 17.48
N ARG A 200 2.16 -9.56 16.28
CA ARG A 200 2.85 -9.23 15.02
C ARG A 200 2.69 -7.75 14.65
N PHE A 201 1.49 -7.20 14.91
CA PHE A 201 1.14 -5.79 14.72
C PHE A 201 0.48 -5.24 15.98
N VAL A 202 1.01 -4.16 16.52
CA VAL A 202 0.40 -3.50 17.68
C VAL A 202 -0.61 -2.46 17.22
N THR A 203 -1.79 -2.41 17.84
CA THR A 203 -2.75 -1.33 17.60
C THR A 203 -2.23 -0.05 18.25
N LEU A 204 -2.30 1.08 17.55
CA LEU A 204 -1.94 2.40 18.07
C LEU A 204 -3.15 3.09 18.71
N ASN A 205 -2.93 3.85 19.78
CA ASN A 205 -3.97 4.71 20.34
C ASN A 205 -3.98 6.10 19.65
N GLU A 206 -5.02 6.88 19.90
CA GLU A 206 -5.18 8.21 19.28
C GLU A 206 -4.03 9.18 19.64
N GLN A 207 -3.42 9.05 20.82
CA GLN A 207 -2.28 9.87 21.22
C GLN A 207 -1.03 9.56 20.38
N GLU A 208 -0.74 8.28 20.16
CA GLU A 208 0.36 7.79 19.32
C GLU A 208 0.13 8.23 17.86
N VAL A 209 -1.09 8.11 17.35
CA VAL A 209 -1.45 8.53 15.99
C VAL A 209 -1.33 10.05 15.81
N GLY A 210 -1.83 10.84 16.76
CA GLY A 210 -1.68 12.30 16.74
C GLY A 210 -0.21 12.72 16.78
N ALA A 211 0.58 12.10 17.67
CA ALA A 211 2.01 12.39 17.79
C ALA A 211 2.82 12.03 16.53
N ILE A 212 2.42 10.97 15.80
CA ILE A 212 2.99 10.62 14.49
C ILE A 212 2.65 11.72 13.49
N ARG A 213 1.37 12.09 13.36
CA ARG A 213 0.91 13.11 12.42
C ARG A 213 1.69 14.41 12.58
N ASP A 214 1.91 14.84 13.80
CA ASP A 214 2.58 16.11 14.12
C ASP A 214 4.11 16.07 13.83
N ARG A 215 4.67 14.88 13.56
CA ARG A 215 6.10 14.65 13.30
C ARG A 215 6.39 14.08 11.92
N LEU A 216 5.39 14.00 11.05
CA LEU A 216 5.62 13.68 9.65
C LEU A 216 6.27 14.89 8.96
N PRO A 217 7.27 14.67 8.07
CA PRO A 217 7.95 15.74 7.34
C PRO A 217 7.07 16.40 6.29
#